data_AF-A0A967L252-F1
#
_entry.id   AF-A0A967L252-F1
#
_cell.length_a   1.000
_cell.length_b   1.000
_cell.length_c   1.000
_cell.angle_alpha   90.00
_cell.angle_beta   90.00
_cell.angle_gamma   90.00
#
_symmetry.space_group_name_H-M   'P 1'
#
loop_
_entity.id
_entity.type
_entity.pdbx_description
1 polymer ?
#
loop_
_entity_poly.entity_id
_entity_poly.type
_entity_poly.pdbx_seq_one_letter_code
_entity_poly.pdbx_strand_id
1 'polypeptide(L)'
;NPVPPGTLPFDWDETTGLSRRLVPGQPGGMSVTTGLNHGPDGKVRYDYESNQWGHKMRSRKLATLKKALKAPEVYGDEEGDLLVVGWGSTRGAIEEAVDRARAQGISVSSLNLKFLNPLPPGLKEIFSRFRKVMTVELNYSDDWGDPLIDEESRRYAQLATVLRTARL
;
A
#
# COMPACT_ATOMS: atom_id res chain seq x y z
N ASN A 1 14.26 20.58 -26.11
CA ASN A 1 14.99 19.43 -25.52
C ASN A 1 14.74 18.16 -26.32
N PRO A 2 15.56 17.88 -27.35
CA PRO A 2 15.46 16.64 -28.11
C PRO A 2 15.83 15.43 -27.24
N VAL A 3 15.29 14.27 -27.57
CA VAL A 3 15.63 12.99 -26.94
C VAL A 3 16.95 12.49 -27.54
N PRO A 4 17.94 12.06 -26.73
CA PRO A 4 19.19 11.52 -27.23
C PRO A 4 18.98 10.30 -28.14
N PRO A 5 19.74 10.16 -29.24
CA PRO A 5 19.69 8.96 -30.08
C PRO A 5 19.92 7.68 -29.26
N GLY A 6 19.17 6.62 -29.57
CA GLY A 6 19.26 5.34 -28.87
C GLY A 6 18.51 5.26 -27.54
N THR A 7 17.88 6.35 -27.08
CA THR A 7 17.04 6.32 -25.87
C THR A 7 15.83 5.40 -26.09
N LEU A 8 15.65 4.42 -25.20
CA LEU A 8 14.52 3.49 -25.24
C LEU A 8 13.37 4.00 -24.35
N PRO A 9 12.09 3.89 -24.78
CA PRO A 9 10.95 4.37 -24.00
C PRO A 9 10.73 3.62 -22.67
N PHE A 10 11.15 2.36 -22.61
CA PHE A 10 11.08 1.51 -21.42
C PHE A 10 12.48 1.08 -20.97
N ASP A 11 13.44 2.01 -21.02
CA ASP A 11 14.76 1.87 -20.41
C ASP A 11 14.65 1.92 -18.88
N TRP A 12 14.13 0.84 -18.30
CA TRP A 12 13.91 0.74 -16.87
C TRP A 12 15.23 0.48 -16.15
N ASP A 13 15.55 1.34 -15.19
CA ASP A 13 16.69 1.17 -14.30
C ASP A 13 16.61 -0.18 -13.58
N GLU A 14 17.70 -0.94 -13.58
CA GLU A 14 17.70 -2.31 -13.06
C GLU A 14 17.50 -2.38 -11.55
N THR A 15 17.73 -1.30 -10.82
CA THR A 15 17.57 -1.27 -9.36
C THR A 15 16.15 -0.87 -8.98
N THR A 16 15.69 0.26 -9.50
CA THR A 16 14.43 0.93 -9.12
C THR A 16 13.26 0.53 -10.02
N GLY A 17 13.53 0.02 -11.22
CA GLY A 17 12.55 -0.24 -12.27
C GLY A 17 11.99 1.02 -12.93
N LEU A 18 12.43 2.23 -12.56
CA LEU A 18 11.92 3.48 -13.13
C LEU A 18 12.55 3.74 -14.50
N SER A 19 11.79 4.30 -15.45
CA SER A 19 12.33 4.82 -16.70
C SER A 19 11.96 6.29 -16.85
N ARG A 20 12.79 7.01 -17.61
CA ARG A 20 12.43 8.35 -18.07
C ARG A 20 11.21 8.26 -18.99
N ARG A 21 10.16 9.02 -18.67
CA ARG A 21 9.00 9.15 -19.57
C ARG A 21 9.35 10.09 -20.73
N LEU A 22 9.26 9.60 -21.95
CA LEU A 22 9.31 10.42 -23.16
C LEU A 22 7.97 11.14 -23.31
N VAL A 23 8.01 12.44 -23.62
CA VAL A 23 6.79 13.25 -23.79
C VAL A 23 6.44 13.30 -25.28
N PRO A 24 5.17 13.02 -25.65
CA PRO A 24 4.73 13.16 -27.04
C PRO A 24 5.10 14.53 -27.64
N GLY A 25 5.63 14.53 -28.86
CA GLY A 25 6.09 15.73 -29.56
C GLY A 25 7.57 16.10 -29.31
N GLN A 26 8.29 15.40 -28.42
CA GLN A 26 9.74 15.62 -28.29
C GLN A 26 10.48 15.15 -29.55
N PRO A 27 11.30 16.00 -30.20
CA PRO A 27 12.13 15.57 -31.33
C PRO A 27 13.03 14.40 -30.95
N GLY A 28 13.05 13.34 -31.78
CA GLY A 28 13.81 12.11 -31.51
C GLY A 28 13.16 11.15 -30.50
N GLY A 29 11.98 11.47 -29.95
CA GLY A 29 11.30 10.68 -28.92
C GLY A 29 10.16 9.78 -29.39
N MET A 30 10.09 9.49 -30.70
CA MET A 30 9.02 8.66 -31.26
C MET A 30 9.05 7.26 -30.63
N SER A 31 7.93 6.86 -30.03
CA SER A 31 7.81 5.60 -29.30
C SER A 31 6.36 5.11 -29.31
N VAL A 32 6.15 3.84 -28.97
CA VAL A 32 4.82 3.22 -28.87
C VAL A 32 4.53 2.90 -27.41
N THR A 33 3.35 3.30 -26.94
CA THR A 33 2.79 2.83 -25.66
C THR A 33 1.68 1.84 -25.98
N THR A 34 1.72 0.67 -25.35
CA THR A 34 0.76 -0.41 -25.59
C THR A 34 0.36 -1.08 -24.28
N GLY A 35 -0.86 -1.64 -24.24
CA GLY A 35 -1.30 -2.52 -23.15
C GLY A 35 -0.80 -3.96 -23.27
N LEU A 36 -0.22 -4.32 -24.42
CA LEU A 36 0.38 -5.65 -24.64
C LEU A 36 1.76 -5.73 -23.99
N ASN A 37 2.23 -6.96 -23.73
CA ASN A 37 3.60 -7.17 -23.28
C ASN A 37 4.59 -6.66 -24.34
N HIS A 38 5.67 -6.01 -23.89
CA HIS A 38 6.61 -5.32 -24.78
C HIS A 38 8.04 -5.34 -24.23
N GLY A 39 9.01 -5.12 -25.13
CA GLY A 39 10.40 -4.92 -24.77
C GLY A 39 10.74 -3.48 -24.34
N PRO A 40 12.03 -3.21 -24.07
CA PRO A 40 12.55 -1.87 -23.79
C PRO A 40 12.22 -0.84 -24.88
N ASP A 41 12.16 -1.29 -26.14
CA ASP A 41 11.87 -0.49 -27.32
C ASP A 41 10.37 -0.21 -27.55
N GLY A 42 9.50 -0.75 -26.68
CA GLY A 42 8.05 -0.57 -26.74
C GLY A 42 7.35 -1.42 -27.80
N LYS A 43 8.07 -2.29 -28.50
CA LYS A 43 7.50 -3.24 -29.46
C LYS A 43 6.94 -4.46 -28.75
N VAL A 44 5.81 -4.94 -29.26
CA VAL A 44 5.10 -6.10 -28.71
C VAL A 44 5.98 -7.35 -28.75
N ARG A 45 5.96 -8.12 -27.65
CA ARG A 45 6.71 -9.37 -27.50
C ARG A 45 5.86 -10.40 -26.77
N TYR A 46 5.95 -11.65 -27.20
CA TYR A 46 5.15 -12.76 -26.64
C TYR A 46 6.00 -13.83 -25.94
N ASP A 47 7.32 -13.69 -25.95
CA ASP A 47 8.23 -14.59 -25.25
C ASP A 47 8.16 -14.43 -23.73
N TYR A 48 8.45 -15.52 -23.04
CA TYR A 48 8.38 -15.59 -21.58
C TYR A 48 9.42 -14.68 -20.91
N GLU A 49 10.59 -14.49 -21.53
CA GLU A 49 11.70 -13.70 -21.00
C GLU A 49 11.31 -12.23 -20.88
N SER A 50 10.77 -11.65 -21.95
CA SER A 50 10.28 -10.27 -21.98
C SER A 50 9.13 -10.07 -20.99
N ASN A 51 8.23 -11.04 -20.87
CA ASN A 51 7.14 -10.98 -19.90
C ASN A 51 7.64 -10.99 -18.45
N GLN A 52 8.56 -11.90 -18.12
CA GLN A 52 9.17 -11.99 -16.79
C GLN A 52 9.97 -10.73 -16.46
N TRP A 53 10.76 -10.24 -17.41
CA TRP A 53 11.51 -8.98 -17.28
C TRP A 53 10.57 -7.81 -17.00
N GLY A 54 9.49 -7.69 -17.76
CA GLY A 54 8.51 -6.61 -17.58
C GLY A 54 7.82 -6.65 -16.22
N HIS A 55 7.42 -7.82 -15.75
CA HIS A 55 6.86 -7.97 -14.39
C HIS A 55 7.87 -7.61 -13.31
N LYS A 56 9.12 -8.07 -13.44
CA LYS A 56 10.19 -7.75 -12.49
C LYS A 56 10.40 -6.24 -12.38
N MET A 57 10.49 -5.55 -13.51
CA MET A 57 10.71 -4.10 -13.54
C MET A 57 9.52 -3.31 -12.98
N ARG A 58 8.28 -3.69 -13.35
CA ARG A 58 7.06 -3.06 -12.78
C ARG A 58 6.95 -3.30 -11.26
N SER A 59 7.31 -4.48 -10.78
CA SER A 59 7.35 -4.80 -9.34
C SER A 59 8.40 -3.98 -8.59
N ARG A 60 9.60 -3.79 -9.17
CA ARG A 60 10.65 -2.91 -8.61
C ARG A 60 10.18 -1.47 -8.42
N LYS A 61 9.32 -0.94 -9.30
CA LYS A 61 8.73 0.40 -9.11
C LYS A 61 7.91 0.48 -7.83
N LEU A 62 7.09 -0.54 -7.54
CA LEU A 62 6.30 -0.61 -6.31
C LEU A 62 7.19 -0.78 -5.07
N ALA A 63 8.27 -1.57 -5.18
CA ALA A 63 9.25 -1.71 -4.10
C ALA A 63 9.98 -0.38 -3.82
N THR A 64 10.34 0.36 -4.87
CA THR A 64 10.95 1.69 -4.77
C THR A 64 10.00 2.67 -4.10
N LEU A 65 8.73 2.69 -4.50
CA LEU A 65 7.69 3.49 -3.83
C LEU A 65 7.62 3.14 -2.34
N LYS A 66 7.54 1.84 -1.99
CA LYS A 66 7.48 1.41 -0.59
C LYS A 66 8.66 1.92 0.25
N LYS A 67 9.87 1.95 -0.31
CA LYS A 67 11.07 2.47 0.36
C LYS A 67 11.06 3.99 0.54
N ALA A 68 10.34 4.73 -0.31
CA ALA A 68 10.17 6.16 -0.19
C ALA A 68 9.05 6.57 0.80
N LEU A 69 8.18 5.64 1.19
CA LEU A 69 7.12 5.89 2.18
C LEU A 69 7.71 6.07 3.58
N LYS A 70 7.11 6.97 4.35
CA LYS A 70 7.38 7.14 5.78
C LYS A 70 6.49 6.20 6.60
N ALA A 71 6.96 5.81 7.79
CA ALA A 71 6.12 5.16 8.77
C ALA A 71 4.95 6.09 9.16
N PRO A 72 3.74 5.55 9.36
CA PRO A 72 2.60 6.36 9.77
C PRO A 72 2.74 6.78 11.24
N GLU A 73 2.20 7.94 11.57
CA GLU A 73 2.22 8.50 12.92
C GLU A 73 1.05 7.94 13.75
N VAL A 74 1.35 7.54 14.98
CA VAL A 74 0.35 7.15 15.97
C VAL A 74 -0.23 8.42 16.61
N TYR A 75 -1.55 8.46 16.78
CA TYR A 75 -2.25 9.48 17.54
C TYR A 75 -2.54 8.96 18.95
N GLY A 76 -2.02 9.65 19.96
CA GLY A 76 -1.99 9.18 21.35
C GLY A 76 -0.58 8.74 21.76
N ASP A 77 -0.50 7.81 22.70
CA ASP A 77 0.79 7.26 23.17
C ASP A 77 1.34 6.25 22.16
N GLU A 78 2.66 6.05 22.16
CA GLU A 78 3.32 5.13 21.23
C GLU A 78 3.09 3.63 21.55
N GLU A 79 2.59 3.34 22.76
CA GLU A 79 2.28 2.01 23.28
C GLU A 79 1.02 2.06 24.15
N GLY A 80 0.38 0.91 24.39
CA GLY A 80 -0.81 0.85 25.23
C GLY A 80 -1.61 -0.45 25.14
N ASP A 81 -2.83 -0.43 25.66
CA ASP A 81 -3.69 -1.62 25.66
C ASP A 81 -4.38 -1.85 24.31
N LEU A 82 -4.76 -0.79 23.59
CA LEU A 82 -5.48 -0.87 22.32
C LEU A 82 -4.99 0.14 21.29
N LEU A 83 -4.74 -0.34 20.06
CA LEU A 83 -4.57 0.49 18.87
C LEU A 83 -5.80 0.38 17.96
N VAL A 84 -6.45 1.51 17.69
CA VAL A 84 -7.55 1.60 16.70
C VAL A 84 -7.00 2.01 15.34
N VAL A 85 -7.08 1.13 14.36
CA VAL A 85 -6.55 1.34 13.01
C VAL A 85 -7.69 1.66 12.04
N GLY A 86 -7.65 2.84 11.44
CA GLY A 86 -8.60 3.29 10.43
C GLY A 86 -7.93 3.69 9.13
N TRP A 87 -8.74 4.06 8.14
CA TRP A 87 -8.28 4.64 6.88
C TRP A 87 -9.33 5.60 6.32
N GLY A 88 -8.89 6.59 5.55
CA GLY A 88 -9.79 7.55 4.91
C GLY A 88 -10.58 8.39 5.92
N SER A 89 -11.89 8.56 5.68
CA SER A 89 -12.76 9.48 6.43
C SER A 89 -13.01 9.09 7.89
N THR A 90 -12.68 7.86 8.31
CA THR A 90 -12.90 7.42 9.70
C THR A 90 -11.97 8.09 10.70
N ARG A 91 -10.92 8.81 10.22
CA ARG A 91 -9.92 9.47 11.07
C ARG A 91 -10.52 10.31 12.18
N GLY A 92 -11.38 11.28 11.85
CA GLY A 92 -11.89 12.24 12.82
C GLY A 92 -12.73 11.59 13.91
N ALA A 93 -13.62 10.66 13.53
CA ALA A 93 -14.45 9.93 14.49
C ALA A 93 -13.61 9.02 15.41
N ILE A 94 -12.55 8.39 14.88
CA ILE A 94 -11.64 7.54 15.66
C ILE A 94 -10.83 8.39 16.64
N GLU A 95 -10.21 9.48 16.18
CA GLU A 95 -9.39 10.36 17.04
C GLU A 95 -10.23 10.96 18.17
N GLU A 96 -11.46 11.40 17.89
CA GLU A 96 -12.39 11.90 18.92
C GLU A 96 -12.77 10.82 19.95
N ALA A 97 -13.04 9.59 19.50
CA ALA A 97 -13.32 8.47 20.41
C ALA A 97 -12.11 8.12 21.28
N VAL A 98 -10.90 8.19 20.72
CA VAL A 98 -9.64 8.01 21.46
C VAL A 98 -9.49 9.08 22.53
N ASP A 99 -9.70 10.36 22.20
CA ASP A 99 -9.58 11.46 23.17
C ASP A 99 -10.55 11.27 24.35
N ARG A 100 -11.81 10.92 24.06
CA ARG A 100 -12.83 10.66 25.09
C ARG A 100 -12.48 9.48 25.98
N ALA A 101 -11.93 8.40 25.42
CA ALA A 101 -11.52 7.22 26.18
C ALA A 101 -10.27 7.50 27.04
N ARG A 102 -9.29 8.24 26.50
CA ARG A 102 -8.10 8.67 27.23
C ARG A 102 -8.45 9.60 28.39
N ALA A 103 -9.42 10.50 28.22
CA ALA A 103 -9.94 11.34 29.30
C ALA A 103 -10.55 10.54 30.47
N GLN A 104 -10.93 9.27 30.23
CA GLN A 104 -11.40 8.32 31.25
C GLN A 104 -10.28 7.43 31.81
N GLY A 105 -9.02 7.70 31.45
CA GLY A 105 -7.86 6.92 31.90
C GLY A 105 -7.63 5.62 31.13
N ILE A 106 -8.27 5.42 29.98
CA ILE A 106 -8.10 4.21 29.16
C ILE A 106 -6.87 4.37 28.25
N SER A 107 -5.96 3.39 28.28
CA SER A 107 -4.77 3.35 27.41
C SER A 107 -5.13 2.93 25.99
N VAL A 108 -5.56 3.90 25.18
CA VAL A 108 -5.90 3.71 23.77
C VAL A 108 -5.21 4.77 22.89
N SER A 109 -4.78 4.32 21.72
CA SER A 109 -4.22 5.15 20.66
C SER A 109 -4.87 4.79 19.33
N SER A 110 -4.66 5.61 18.30
CA SER A 110 -5.11 5.29 16.94
C SER A 110 -4.04 5.47 15.88
N LEU A 111 -4.25 4.81 14.75
CA LEU A 111 -3.42 4.92 13.55
C LEU A 111 -4.33 5.07 12.34
N ASN A 112 -4.14 6.13 11.55
CA ASN A 112 -4.88 6.30 10.30
C ASN A 112 -3.98 6.09 9.07
N LEU A 113 -4.29 5.07 8.28
CA LEU A 113 -3.51 4.71 7.09
C LEU A 113 -3.87 5.60 5.89
N LYS A 114 -2.83 6.09 5.21
CA LYS A 114 -2.94 6.86 3.96
C LYS A 114 -2.65 6.05 2.71
N PHE A 115 -1.87 4.98 2.84
CA PHE A 115 -1.51 4.07 1.75
C PHE A 115 -1.96 2.66 2.10
N LEU A 116 -2.77 2.05 1.23
CA LEU A 116 -3.15 0.64 1.32
C LEU A 116 -2.25 -0.26 0.47
N ASN A 117 -1.71 0.26 -0.64
CA ASN A 117 -0.77 -0.47 -1.49
C ASN A 117 0.29 0.46 -2.11
N PRO A 118 1.59 0.21 -1.87
CA PRO A 118 2.12 -0.69 -0.85
C PRO A 118 1.77 -0.17 0.55
N LEU A 119 1.55 -1.08 1.51
CA LEU A 119 1.44 -0.68 2.92
C LEU A 119 2.72 0.03 3.38
N PRO A 120 2.60 1.07 4.23
CA PRO A 120 3.76 1.81 4.71
C PRO A 120 4.66 0.94 5.60
N PRO A 121 5.96 1.29 5.73
CA PRO A 121 6.88 0.58 6.62
C PRO A 121 6.53 0.82 8.09
N GLY A 122 7.13 0.03 8.99
CA GLY A 122 7.05 0.24 10.44
C GLY A 122 5.76 -0.26 11.11
N LEU A 123 4.75 -0.70 10.35
CA LEU A 123 3.48 -1.17 10.93
C LEU A 123 3.65 -2.31 11.94
N LYS A 124 4.52 -3.27 11.66
CA LYS A 124 4.79 -4.41 12.56
C LYS A 124 5.36 -3.95 13.92
N GLU A 125 6.33 -3.03 13.86
CA GLU A 125 6.93 -2.41 15.05
C GLU A 125 5.85 -1.70 15.86
N ILE A 126 5.06 -0.84 15.20
CA ILE A 126 3.97 -0.09 15.83
C ILE A 126 2.98 -1.06 16.50
N PHE A 127 2.51 -2.08 15.78
CA PHE A 127 1.49 -3.01 16.28
C PHE A 127 1.99 -3.83 17.47
N SER A 128 3.28 -4.19 17.50
CA SER A 128 3.88 -4.95 18.60
C SER A 128 3.88 -4.22 19.94
N ARG A 129 3.75 -2.88 19.93
CA ARG A 129 3.70 -2.03 21.13
C ARG A 129 2.31 -1.96 21.76
N PHE A 130 1.31 -2.60 21.16
CA PHE A 130 -0.07 -2.61 21.67
C PHE A 130 -0.53 -4.03 21.99
N ARG A 131 -1.24 -4.21 23.10
CA ARG A 131 -1.78 -5.53 23.48
C ARG A 131 -2.84 -6.03 22.49
N LYS A 132 -3.63 -5.11 21.93
CA LYS A 132 -4.69 -5.40 20.95
C LYS A 132 -4.66 -4.38 19.83
N VAL A 133 -5.00 -4.85 18.63
CA VAL A 133 -5.19 -4.01 17.44
C VAL A 133 -6.60 -4.27 16.90
N MET A 134 -7.37 -3.19 16.71
CA MET A 134 -8.73 -3.24 16.19
C MET A 134 -8.83 -2.36 14.96
N THR A 135 -9.47 -2.85 13.89
CA THR A 135 -9.72 -2.04 12.69
C THR A 135 -11.10 -1.42 12.74
N VAL A 136 -11.23 -0.17 12.30
CA VAL A 136 -12.51 0.54 12.15
C VAL A 136 -12.61 1.11 10.75
N GLU A 137 -13.62 0.66 10.01
CA GLU A 137 -13.93 1.12 8.66
C GLU A 137 -15.42 1.05 8.35
N LEU A 138 -15.85 1.76 7.31
CA LEU A 138 -17.25 1.84 6.90
C LEU A 138 -17.55 0.80 5.81
N ASN A 139 -17.44 -0.48 6.18
CA ASN A 139 -17.86 -1.60 5.35
C ASN A 139 -18.48 -2.70 6.20
N TYR A 140 -19.01 -3.73 5.54
CA TYR A 140 -19.62 -4.86 6.22
C TYR A 140 -18.56 -5.87 6.71
N SER A 141 -18.72 -6.33 7.94
CA SER A 141 -18.07 -7.50 8.53
C SER A 141 -19.08 -8.22 9.43
N ASP A 142 -18.95 -9.53 9.60
CA ASP A 142 -19.91 -10.27 10.43
C ASP A 142 -19.77 -9.93 11.92
N ASP A 143 -20.93 -9.87 12.58
CA ASP A 143 -21.04 -9.75 14.03
C ASP A 143 -20.55 -11.03 14.71
N TRP A 144 -19.93 -10.86 15.88
CA TRP A 144 -19.46 -11.99 16.65
C TRP A 144 -20.62 -12.69 17.35
N GLY A 145 -20.76 -14.01 17.15
CA GLY A 145 -21.82 -14.81 17.77
C GLY A 145 -23.10 -14.91 16.95
N ASP A 146 -23.12 -14.36 15.73
CA ASP A 146 -24.20 -14.59 14.78
C ASP A 146 -24.32 -16.09 14.41
N PRO A 147 -25.52 -16.58 14.04
CA PRO A 147 -25.71 -17.97 13.68
C PRO A 147 -24.74 -18.44 12.60
N LEU A 148 -24.01 -19.52 12.88
CA LEU A 148 -23.00 -20.13 11.99
C LEU A 148 -21.74 -19.26 11.73
N ILE A 149 -21.57 -18.15 12.45
CA ILE A 149 -20.35 -17.33 12.39
C ILE A 149 -19.37 -17.82 13.46
N ASP A 150 -18.30 -18.46 13.02
CA ASP A 150 -17.20 -18.97 13.84
C ASP A 150 -15.84 -18.47 13.33
N GLU A 151 -14.74 -18.94 13.90
CA GLU A 151 -13.40 -18.48 13.52
C GLU A 151 -13.03 -18.77 12.06
N GLU A 152 -13.63 -19.80 11.46
CA GLU A 152 -13.36 -20.22 10.08
C GLU A 152 -14.29 -19.55 9.07
N SER A 153 -15.56 -19.36 9.42
CA SER A 153 -16.60 -18.84 8.52
C SER A 153 -16.70 -17.31 8.51
N ARG A 154 -16.18 -16.64 9.55
CA ARG A 154 -16.34 -15.20 9.74
C ARG A 154 -15.72 -14.36 8.63
N ARG A 155 -16.52 -13.47 8.06
CA ARG A 155 -16.06 -12.37 7.20
C ARG A 155 -15.50 -11.23 8.04
N TYR A 156 -14.18 -11.10 8.02
CA TYR A 156 -13.48 -9.95 8.55
C TYR A 156 -13.69 -8.70 7.69
N ALA A 157 -13.57 -7.55 8.33
CA ALA A 157 -13.42 -6.27 7.64
C ALA A 157 -12.25 -6.34 6.63
N GLN A 158 -12.38 -5.69 5.48
CA GLN A 158 -11.39 -5.72 4.40
C GLN A 158 -10.03 -5.19 4.85
N LEU A 159 -10.00 -4.12 5.66
CA LEU A 159 -8.77 -3.58 6.23
C LEU A 159 -8.09 -4.63 7.13
N ALA A 160 -8.85 -5.33 7.97
CA ALA A 160 -8.30 -6.41 8.81
C ALA A 160 -7.68 -7.52 7.95
N THR A 161 -8.34 -7.89 6.85
CA THR A 161 -7.82 -8.88 5.90
C THR A 161 -6.51 -8.42 5.26
N VAL A 162 -6.44 -7.18 4.76
CA VAL A 162 -5.22 -6.60 4.17
C VAL A 162 -4.07 -6.56 5.18
N LEU A 163 -4.33 -6.19 6.43
CA LEU A 163 -3.29 -6.13 7.46
C LEU A 163 -2.80 -7.52 7.88
N ARG A 164 -3.70 -8.50 8.03
CA ARG A 164 -3.34 -9.89 8.38
C ARG A 164 -2.55 -10.58 7.27
N THR A 165 -2.94 -10.39 6.01
CA THR A 165 -2.21 -10.96 4.87
C THR A 165 -0.79 -10.40 4.73
N ALA A 166 -0.56 -9.17 5.19
CA ALA A 166 0.78 -8.57 5.26
C ALA A 166 1.68 -9.14 6.38
N ARG A 167 1.18 -10.07 7.20
CA ARG A 167 1.88 -10.72 8.34
C ARG A 167 2.49 -9.70 9.33
N LEU A 168 1.69 -8.68 9.64
CA LEU A 168 2.00 -7.66 10.64
C LEU A 168 1.77 -8.19 12.06
#